data_AF-A0A947IG56-F1
#
_entry.id   AF-A0A947IG56-F1
#
_cell.length_a   1.000
_cell.length_b   1.000
_cell.length_c   1.000
_cell.angle_alpha   90.00
_cell.angle_beta   90.00
_cell.angle_gamma   90.00
#
_symmetry.space_group_name_H-M   'P 1'
#
loop_
_entity.id
_entity.type
_entity.pdbx_description
1 polymer ?
#
loop_
_entity_poly.entity_id
_entity_poly.type
_entity_poly.pdbx_seq_one_letter_code
_entity_poly.pdbx_strand_id
1 'polypeptide(L)'
;MSLIVQKFGGTSVGTVERIKAVAKKVAGFREQGHDIIVVVSAMSGETNRLIDMAKAMQSVPTPRELDVLVSTGEQVTISLLCMALHDLGQGAKSYTGTQVRILTDEAHTKARIRDIDDEKIRQDLAAGNVVVVAGFQGVDENGNITTLGRG
;
A
#
# COMPACT_ATOMS: atom_id res chain seq x y z
N MET A 1 5.32 -10.92 22.32
CA MET A 1 4.37 -10.23 21.43
C MET A 1 4.96 -8.87 21.09
N SER A 2 5.16 -8.59 19.80
CA SER A 2 5.80 -7.36 19.30
C SER A 2 5.03 -6.87 18.08
N LEU A 3 5.02 -5.55 17.86
CA LEU A 3 4.52 -4.94 16.63
C LEU A 3 5.64 -4.93 15.58
N ILE A 4 5.38 -5.53 14.41
CA ILE A 4 6.35 -5.62 13.31
C ILE A 4 5.75 -4.97 12.06
N VAL A 5 6.51 -4.04 11.48
CA VAL A 5 6.20 -3.46 10.15
C VAL A 5 7.09 -4.13 9.11
N GLN A 6 6.49 -4.74 8.10
CA GLN A 6 7.20 -5.42 7.01
C GLN A 6 6.91 -4.74 5.68
N LYS A 7 7.94 -4.38 4.92
CA LYS A 7 7.77 -3.80 3.57
C LYS A 7 8.17 -4.79 2.49
N PHE A 8 7.32 -4.95 1.48
CA PHE A 8 7.60 -5.76 0.29
C PHE A 8 7.59 -4.89 -0.97
N GLY A 9 8.71 -4.87 -1.69
CA GLY A 9 8.84 -4.15 -2.95
C GLY A 9 8.21 -4.89 -4.12
N GLY A 10 8.10 -4.23 -5.28
CA GLY A 10 7.37 -4.76 -6.44
C GLY A 10 7.88 -6.12 -6.95
N THR A 11 9.17 -6.43 -6.80
CA THR A 11 9.70 -7.76 -7.13
C THR A 11 9.17 -8.84 -6.19
N SER A 12 9.03 -8.55 -4.90
CA SER A 12 8.49 -9.47 -3.88
C SER A 12 7.00 -9.77 -4.07
N VAL A 13 6.27 -8.92 -4.79
CA VAL A 13 4.83 -9.06 -5.05
C VAL A 13 4.52 -9.09 -6.56
N GLY A 14 5.52 -9.39 -7.39
CA GLY A 14 5.40 -9.23 -8.85
C GLY A 14 4.49 -10.23 -9.55
N THR A 15 4.15 -11.33 -8.89
CA THR A 15 3.22 -12.35 -9.41
C THR A 15 2.31 -12.84 -8.29
N VAL A 16 1.20 -13.51 -8.65
CA VAL A 16 0.27 -14.10 -7.67
C VAL A 16 0.97 -15.12 -6.77
N GLU A 17 1.88 -15.93 -7.32
CA GLU A 17 2.66 -16.92 -6.56
C GLU A 17 3.55 -16.23 -5.52
N ARG A 18 4.16 -15.11 -5.90
CA ARG A 18 4.99 -14.32 -4.97
C ARG A 18 4.14 -13.65 -3.88
N ILE A 19 2.96 -13.12 -4.22
CA ILE A 19 2.00 -12.60 -3.24
C ILE A 19 1.58 -13.70 -2.25
N LYS A 20 1.28 -14.91 -2.73
CA LYS A 20 0.98 -16.07 -1.88
C LYS A 20 2.17 -16.45 -0.98
N ALA A 21 3.41 -16.37 -1.48
CA ALA A 21 4.61 -16.61 -0.67
C ALA A 21 4.78 -15.54 0.42
N VAL A 22 4.50 -14.27 0.12
CA VAL A 22 4.47 -13.18 1.11
C VAL A 22 3.39 -13.43 2.16
N ALA A 23 2.17 -13.81 1.75
CA ALA A 23 1.08 -14.13 2.67
C ALA A 23 1.45 -15.25 3.65
N LYS A 24 2.06 -16.34 3.16
CA LYS A 24 2.56 -17.43 4.02
C LYS A 24 3.60 -16.96 5.03
N LYS A 25 4.54 -16.11 4.59
CA LYS A 25 5.55 -15.53 5.49
C LYS A 25 4.89 -14.71 6.59
N VAL A 26 3.97 -13.82 6.23
CA VAL A 26 3.23 -12.96 7.16
C VAL A 26 2.38 -13.79 8.14
N ALA A 27 1.66 -14.80 7.65
CA ALA A 27 0.89 -15.73 8.48
C ALA A 27 1.78 -16.42 9.53
N GLY A 28 2.98 -16.88 9.13
CA GLY A 28 3.92 -17.49 10.07
C GLY A 28 4.38 -16.54 11.19
N PHE A 29 4.53 -15.24 10.94
CA PHE A 29 4.79 -14.26 12.01
C PHE A 29 3.56 -14.03 12.89
N ARG A 30 2.36 -14.07 12.31
CA ARG A 30 1.11 -13.92 13.08
C ARG A 30 0.88 -15.10 14.02
N GLU A 31 1.16 -16.33 13.56
CA GLU A 31 1.12 -17.56 14.35
C GLU A 31 2.09 -17.55 15.54
N GLN A 32 3.19 -16.80 15.44
CA GLN A 32 4.13 -16.56 16.55
C GLN A 32 3.61 -15.52 17.57
N GLY A 33 2.41 -14.98 17.37
CA GLY A 33 1.78 -14.00 18.27
C GLY A 33 2.29 -12.58 18.09
N HIS A 34 2.78 -12.20 16.91
CA HIS A 34 3.17 -10.83 16.59
C HIS A 34 2.03 -10.06 15.92
N ASP A 35 1.91 -8.78 16.22
CA ASP A 35 1.04 -7.85 15.47
C ASP A 35 1.78 -7.39 14.22
N ILE A 36 1.14 -7.52 13.06
CA ILE A 36 1.81 -7.30 11.77
C ILE A 36 1.12 -6.20 10.98
N ILE A 37 1.91 -5.20 10.58
CA ILE A 37 1.57 -4.25 9.53
C ILE A 37 2.44 -4.58 8.32
N VAL A 38 1.81 -4.72 7.16
CA VAL A 38 2.50 -4.98 5.89
C VAL A 38 2.34 -3.77 4.98
N VAL A 39 3.44 -3.26 4.45
CA VAL A 39 3.44 -2.21 3.42
C VAL A 39 3.85 -2.84 2.09
N VAL A 40 3.05 -2.66 1.04
CA VAL A 40 3.35 -3.20 -0.29
C VAL A 40 3.43 -2.10 -1.33
N SER A 41 4.38 -2.26 -2.25
CA SER A 41 4.43 -1.52 -3.50
C SER A 41 3.53 -2.16 -4.56
N ALA A 42 3.32 -1.48 -5.69
CA ALA A 42 2.67 -2.09 -6.85
C ALA A 42 3.46 -3.30 -7.36
N MET A 43 2.77 -4.23 -8.01
CA MET A 43 3.38 -5.37 -8.67
C MET A 43 4.46 -4.91 -9.68
N SER A 44 5.54 -5.69 -9.81
CA SER A 44 6.65 -5.39 -10.70
C SER A 44 6.19 -4.99 -12.11
N GLY A 45 6.59 -3.80 -12.56
CA GLY A 45 6.26 -3.27 -13.89
C GLY A 45 4.98 -2.44 -13.97
N GLU A 46 4.04 -2.59 -13.03
CA GLU A 46 2.73 -1.92 -13.12
C GLU A 46 2.82 -0.40 -13.03
N THR A 47 3.66 0.14 -12.13
CA THR A 47 3.86 1.59 -12.05
C THR A 47 4.43 2.17 -13.36
N ASN A 48 5.35 1.47 -14.01
CA ASN A 48 5.89 1.91 -15.30
C ASN A 48 4.81 1.85 -16.38
N ARG A 49 4.05 0.75 -16.45
CA ARG A 49 2.92 0.60 -17.39
C ARG A 49 1.92 1.75 -17.26
N LEU A 50 1.55 2.13 -16.04
CA LEU A 50 0.63 3.24 -15.75
C LEU A 50 1.23 4.59 -16.17
N ILE A 51 2.51 4.84 -15.89
CA ILE A 51 3.19 6.07 -16.30
C ILE A 51 3.27 6.18 -17.83
N ASP A 52 3.56 5.08 -18.52
CA ASP A 52 3.65 5.06 -19.99
C ASP A 52 2.29 5.33 -20.63
N MET A 53 1.20 4.80 -20.05
CA MET A 53 -0.17 5.14 -20.43
C MET A 53 -0.47 6.64 -20.24
N ALA A 54 -0.08 7.23 -19.10
CA ALA A 54 -0.27 8.66 -18.88
C ALA A 54 0.46 9.52 -19.91
N LYS A 55 1.72 9.15 -20.23
CA LYS A 55 2.53 9.84 -21.24
C LYS A 55 1.96 9.73 -22.66
N ALA A 56 1.28 8.63 -22.96
CA ALA A 56 0.58 8.47 -24.22
C ALA A 56 -0.65 9.39 -24.33
N MET A 57 -1.25 9.79 -23.21
CA MET A 57 -2.37 10.74 -23.18
C MET A 57 -1.91 12.20 -23.16
N GLN A 58 -0.84 12.50 -22.41
CA GLN A 58 -0.30 13.85 -22.25
C GLN A 58 1.23 13.78 -22.15
N SER A 59 1.94 14.50 -23.04
CA SER A 59 3.42 14.49 -23.08
C SER A 59 4.08 14.85 -21.74
N VAL A 60 3.46 15.79 -21.02
CA VAL A 60 3.76 16.11 -19.61
C VAL A 60 2.50 15.87 -18.81
N PRO A 61 2.33 14.68 -18.18
CA PRO A 61 1.12 14.37 -17.42
C PRO A 61 0.84 15.38 -16.31
N THR A 62 -0.42 15.76 -16.17
CA THR A 62 -0.91 16.63 -15.10
C THR A 62 -0.60 15.96 -13.75
N PRO A 63 0.23 16.57 -12.87
CA PRO A 63 0.77 15.88 -11.70
C PRO A 63 -0.29 15.27 -10.77
N ARG A 64 -1.37 16.00 -10.52
CA ARG A 64 -2.50 15.53 -9.71
C ARG A 64 -3.12 14.24 -10.27
N GLU A 65 -3.43 14.22 -11.56
CA GLU A 65 -4.04 13.05 -12.20
C GLU A 65 -3.07 11.89 -12.33
N LEU A 66 -1.78 12.19 -12.47
CA LEU A 66 -0.75 11.16 -12.45
C LEU A 66 -0.74 10.43 -11.11
N ASP A 67 -0.81 11.16 -9.99
CA ASP A 67 -0.87 10.58 -8.64
C ASP A 67 -2.08 9.66 -8.46
N VAL A 68 -3.25 10.10 -8.92
CA VAL A 68 -4.47 9.27 -8.94
C VAL A 68 -4.21 7.97 -9.70
N LEU A 69 -3.69 8.07 -10.94
CA LEU A 69 -3.46 6.90 -11.78
C LEU A 69 -2.46 5.91 -11.17
N VAL A 70 -1.28 6.37 -10.76
CA VAL A 70 -0.22 5.45 -10.31
C VAL A 70 -0.49 4.84 -8.94
N SER A 71 -1.30 5.50 -8.11
CA SER A 71 -1.72 4.97 -6.80
C SER A 71 -2.51 3.66 -6.91
N THR A 72 -3.19 3.45 -8.05
CA THR A 72 -4.03 2.25 -8.28
C THR A 72 -3.24 0.95 -8.27
N GLY A 73 -1.96 0.97 -8.68
CA GLY A 73 -1.13 -0.24 -8.70
C GLY A 73 -0.92 -0.86 -7.31
N GLU A 74 -0.84 -0.02 -6.27
CA GLU A 74 -0.76 -0.51 -4.89
C GLU A 74 -2.11 -0.95 -4.35
N GLN A 75 -3.20 -0.29 -4.75
CA GLN A 75 -4.56 -0.68 -4.36
C GLN A 75 -4.90 -2.10 -4.82
N VAL A 76 -4.45 -2.48 -6.03
CA VAL A 76 -4.53 -3.87 -6.52
C VAL A 76 -3.73 -4.80 -5.59
N THR A 77 -2.50 -4.42 -5.25
CA THR A 77 -1.58 -5.31 -4.52
C THR A 77 -2.03 -5.55 -3.08
N ILE A 78 -2.47 -4.50 -2.36
CA ILE A 78 -2.98 -4.64 -0.98
C ILE A 78 -4.20 -5.56 -0.95
N SER A 79 -5.10 -5.45 -1.94
CA SER A 79 -6.30 -6.27 -2.03
C SER A 79 -5.95 -7.73 -2.26
N LEU A 80 -5.07 -8.02 -3.23
CA LEU A 80 -4.63 -9.38 -3.52
C LEU A 80 -3.91 -10.04 -2.33
N LEU A 81 -3.10 -9.28 -1.59
CA LEU A 81 -2.44 -9.80 -0.40
C LEU A 81 -3.43 -10.11 0.72
N CYS A 82 -4.42 -9.25 0.96
CA CYS A 82 -5.49 -9.53 1.94
C CYS A 82 -6.28 -10.78 1.56
N MET A 83 -6.66 -10.94 0.29
CA MET A 83 -7.35 -12.15 -0.18
C MET A 83 -6.50 -13.41 0.06
N ALA A 84 -5.20 -13.34 -0.21
CA ALA A 84 -4.28 -14.46 0.05
C ALA A 84 -4.11 -14.76 1.55
N LEU A 85 -4.17 -13.76 2.42
CA LEU A 85 -4.15 -13.96 3.88
C LEU A 85 -5.46 -14.59 4.37
N HIS A 86 -6.61 -14.14 3.86
CA HIS A 86 -7.91 -14.74 4.17
C HIS A 86 -7.99 -16.21 3.75
N ASP A 87 -7.43 -16.57 2.59
CA ASP A 87 -7.32 -17.96 2.10
C ASP A 87 -6.50 -18.86 3.06
N LEU A 88 -5.56 -18.26 3.80
CA LEU A 88 -4.78 -18.92 4.85
C LEU A 88 -5.46 -18.88 6.24
N GLY A 89 -6.71 -18.42 6.32
CA GLY A 89 -7.47 -18.30 7.57
C GLY A 89 -7.02 -17.15 8.47
N GLN A 90 -6.20 -16.22 7.98
CA GLN A 90 -5.73 -15.07 8.75
C GLN A 90 -6.65 -13.87 8.53
N GLY A 91 -7.12 -13.25 9.62
CA GLY A 91 -7.81 -11.95 9.54
C GLY A 91 -6.87 -10.91 8.95
N ALA A 92 -7.32 -10.17 7.93
CA ALA A 92 -6.53 -9.15 7.27
C ALA A 92 -7.41 -8.01 6.74
N LYS A 93 -6.88 -6.79 6.69
CA LYS A 93 -7.59 -5.63 6.16
C LYS A 93 -6.66 -4.69 5.42
N SER A 94 -7.06 -4.32 4.20
CA SER A 94 -6.30 -3.43 3.34
C SER A 94 -6.65 -1.97 3.62
N TYR A 95 -5.67 -1.12 3.38
CA TYR A 95 -5.73 0.31 3.66
C TYR A 95 -5.03 1.11 2.56
N THR A 96 -5.75 2.07 1.98
CA THR A 96 -5.13 3.11 1.15
C THR A 96 -4.52 4.20 2.04
N GLY A 97 -3.63 5.03 1.47
CA GLY A 97 -3.05 6.17 2.18
C GLY A 97 -4.12 7.13 2.70
N THR A 98 -5.21 7.33 1.95
CA THR A 98 -6.36 8.15 2.38
C THR A 98 -7.12 7.54 3.55
N GLN A 99 -7.29 6.20 3.59
CA GLN A 99 -8.04 5.54 4.67
C GLN A 99 -7.29 5.57 6.01
N VAL A 100 -5.96 5.44 5.96
CA VAL A 100 -5.05 5.64 7.11
C VAL A 100 -4.85 7.12 7.41
N ARG A 101 -5.14 8.00 6.44
CA ARG A 101 -4.86 9.44 6.48
C ARG A 101 -3.36 9.73 6.70
N ILE A 102 -2.55 9.21 5.78
CA ILE A 102 -1.17 9.67 5.60
C ILE A 102 -1.24 11.07 4.98
N LEU A 103 -1.25 12.09 5.83
CA LEU A 103 -1.38 13.49 5.42
C LEU A 103 -0.08 13.94 4.76
N THR A 104 -0.18 14.60 3.61
CA THR A 104 0.99 15.12 2.89
C THR A 104 0.83 16.61 2.54
N ASP A 105 1.91 17.22 2.04
CA ASP A 105 1.78 18.44 1.26
C ASP A 105 1.20 18.18 -0.15
N GLU A 106 0.97 19.26 -0.90
CA GLU A 106 0.35 19.22 -2.25
C GLU A 106 1.40 19.05 -3.38
N ALA A 107 2.65 18.68 -3.04
CA ALA A 107 3.73 18.54 -4.01
C ALA A 107 3.60 17.21 -4.78
N HIS A 108 2.53 17.07 -5.57
CA HIS A 108 2.23 15.89 -6.37
C HIS A 108 3.45 15.29 -7.06
N THR A 109 3.49 13.95 -7.17
CA THR A 109 4.62 13.12 -7.63
C THR A 109 5.84 13.03 -6.70
N LYS A 110 5.89 13.82 -5.61
CA LYS A 110 7.02 13.91 -4.67
C LYS A 110 6.60 14.48 -3.31
N ALA A 111 5.37 14.19 -2.90
CA ALA A 111 4.76 14.77 -1.72
C ALA A 111 5.48 14.30 -0.46
N ARG A 112 5.51 15.14 0.56
CA ARG A 112 6.14 14.82 1.85
C ARG A 112 5.06 14.55 2.90
N ILE A 113 5.23 13.46 3.64
CA ILE A 113 4.37 13.13 4.78
C ILE A 113 4.52 14.22 5.85
N ARG A 114 3.40 14.76 6.27
CA ARG A 114 3.27 15.71 7.39
C ARG A 114 2.83 14.99 8.66
N ASP A 115 1.88 14.06 8.54
CA ASP A 115 1.31 13.33 9.67
C ASP A 115 0.74 11.98 9.24
N ILE A 116 0.55 11.07 10.19
CA ILE A 116 -0.06 9.75 9.97
C ILE A 116 -0.99 9.42 11.14
N ASP A 117 -2.30 9.30 10.87
CA ASP A 117 -3.24 8.79 11.88
C ASP A 117 -3.01 7.28 12.10
N ASP A 118 -3.03 6.83 13.36
CA ASP A 118 -2.80 5.43 13.71
C ASP A 118 -4.02 4.73 14.33
N GLU A 119 -5.10 5.48 14.62
CA GLU A 119 -6.26 4.97 15.36
C GLU A 119 -6.89 3.74 14.70
N LYS A 120 -7.21 3.82 13.40
CA LYS A 120 -7.82 2.71 12.66
C LYS A 120 -6.90 1.49 12.57
N ILE A 121 -5.60 1.73 12.38
CA ILE A 121 -4.59 0.67 12.33
C ILE A 121 -4.56 -0.05 13.69
N ARG A 122 -4.50 0.70 14.79
CA ARG A 122 -4.49 0.13 16.15
C ARG A 122 -5.75 -0.66 16.46
N GLN A 123 -6.93 -0.16 16.06
CA GLN A 123 -8.19 -0.85 16.24
C GLN A 123 -8.21 -2.20 15.52
N ASP A 124 -7.78 -2.25 14.25
CA ASP A 124 -7.75 -3.52 13.50
C ASP A 124 -6.69 -4.50 14.00
N LEU A 125 -5.52 -4.02 14.44
CA LEU A 125 -4.52 -4.87 15.08
C LEU A 125 -5.07 -5.48 16.37
N ALA A 126 -5.74 -4.69 17.21
CA ALA A 126 -6.39 -5.15 18.43
C ALA A 126 -7.52 -6.16 18.16
N ALA A 127 -8.20 -6.04 17.03
CA ALA A 127 -9.21 -7.01 16.56
C ALA A 127 -8.61 -8.30 15.99
N GLY A 128 -7.27 -8.44 16.00
CA GLY A 128 -6.59 -9.64 15.56
C GLY A 128 -6.10 -9.61 14.11
N ASN A 129 -6.38 -8.54 13.36
CA ASN A 129 -6.12 -8.49 11.93
C ASN A 129 -4.65 -8.16 11.60
N VAL A 130 -4.17 -8.69 10.48
CA VAL A 130 -3.01 -8.15 9.76
C VAL A 130 -3.44 -6.90 8.99
N VAL A 131 -2.76 -5.78 9.21
CA VAL A 131 -3.03 -4.53 8.48
C VAL A 131 -2.14 -4.48 7.24
N VAL A 132 -2.72 -4.24 6.06
CA VAL A 132 -1.98 -4.16 4.78
C VAL A 132 -2.14 -2.78 4.16
N VAL A 133 -1.07 -2.00 4.07
CA VAL A 133 -1.09 -0.58 3.68
C VAL A 133 -0.43 -0.39 2.31
N ALA A 134 -1.01 0.46 1.47
CA ALA A 134 -0.39 0.93 0.23
C ALA A 134 0.77 1.90 0.53
N GLY A 135 1.97 1.62 0.01
CA GLY A 135 3.21 2.23 0.50
C GLY A 135 3.63 3.58 -0.10
N PHE A 136 3.09 3.98 -1.24
CA PHE A 136 3.58 5.12 -2.06
C PHE A 136 2.59 6.28 -2.13
N GLN A 137 1.42 6.16 -1.49
CA GLN A 137 0.33 7.14 -1.59
C GLN A 137 -0.04 7.77 -0.25
N GLY A 138 -0.52 9.01 -0.32
CA GLY A 138 -1.06 9.78 0.80
C GLY A 138 -2.29 10.58 0.39
N VAL A 139 -2.66 11.54 1.22
CA VAL A 139 -3.74 12.49 0.95
C VAL A 139 -3.34 13.90 1.41
N ASP A 140 -3.63 14.93 0.62
CA ASP A 140 -3.43 16.32 1.05
C ASP A 140 -4.59 16.85 1.91
N GLU A 141 -4.49 18.11 2.36
CA GLU A 141 -5.53 18.76 3.19
C GLU A 141 -6.88 18.93 2.45
N ASN A 142 -6.88 18.90 1.12
CA ASN A 142 -8.06 19.02 0.28
C ASN A 142 -8.68 17.66 -0.08
N GLY A 143 -8.09 16.55 0.36
CA GLY A 143 -8.56 15.20 0.06
C GLY A 143 -8.05 14.65 -1.28
N ASN A 144 -7.09 15.29 -1.94
CA ASN A 144 -6.49 14.76 -3.17
C ASN A 144 -5.52 13.62 -2.84
N ILE A 145 -5.52 12.59 -3.69
CA ILE A 145 -4.48 11.55 -3.65
C ILE A 145 -3.15 12.19 -4.03
N THR A 146 -2.13 11.91 -3.23
CA THR A 146 -0.75 12.32 -3.50
C THR A 146 0.17 11.10 -3.56
N THR A 147 1.31 11.24 -4.23
CA THR A 147 2.35 10.22 -4.21
C THR A 147 3.67 10.73 -3.67
N LEU A 148 4.40 9.86 -2.98
CA LEU A 148 5.58 10.20 -2.19
C LEU A 148 6.88 10.28 -3.01
N GLY A 149 6.80 10.10 -4.33
CA GLY A 149 7.97 9.98 -5.21
C GLY A 149 8.61 8.60 -5.19
N ARG A 150 9.38 8.28 -6.24
CA ARG A 150 9.96 6.94 -6.41
C ARG A 150 10.92 6.66 -5.25
N GLY A 151 10.60 5.63 -4.47
CA GLY A 151 11.44 5.09 -3.39
C GLY A 151 12.44 4.06 -3.85
#